data_AF-A0A0N0DC99-F1
#
_entry.id   AF-A0A0N0DC99-F1
#
_cell.length_a   1.000
_cell.length_b   1.000
_cell.length_c   1.000
_cell.angle_alpha   90.00
_cell.angle_beta   90.00
_cell.angle_gamma   90.00
#
_symmetry.space_group_name_H-M   'P 1'
#
loop_
_entity.id
_entity.type
_entity.pdbx_description
1 polymer ?
#
loop_
_entity_poly.entity_id
_entity_poly.type
_entity_poly.pdbx_seq_one_letter_code
_entity_poly.pdbx_strand_id
1 'polypeptide(L)'
;MHHDRICGLHQPLTSSHFVQARQDHNNLPTDDALLQVEKEVLEKHLSQLKQLFKRYDVEKLFAVYILHRHFKISDGFNLVGRIIILDECYFYWTRTVANDTLNSGEVCGRKFIFDKRQGWLPCEFHEGSAPDLSKVDQEFFHEFTKYLVDNDLTSTFGLEYIVPELLILDMLEIILPNCALLLVQIASVRLKDTTSKNGWT
;
A
#
# COMPACT_ATOMS: atom_id res chain seq x y z
N MET A 1 22.41 10.51 -9.72
CA MET A 1 22.25 9.06 -9.94
C MET A 1 20.80 8.87 -10.33
N HIS A 2 20.51 8.05 -11.34
CA HIS A 2 19.14 7.81 -11.83
C HIS A 2 18.36 6.97 -10.80
N HIS A 3 17.67 7.65 -9.88
CA HIS A 3 16.70 7.04 -8.95
C HIS A 3 15.31 6.91 -9.59
N ASP A 4 15.22 7.05 -10.91
CA ASP A 4 13.97 7.28 -11.62
C ASP A 4 13.14 5.99 -11.82
N ARG A 5 13.74 4.81 -11.60
CA ARG A 5 13.07 3.52 -11.77
C ARG A 5 12.82 2.84 -10.43
N ILE A 6 11.54 2.70 -10.13
CA ILE A 6 11.05 2.11 -8.88
C ILE A 6 10.94 0.59 -9.02
N CYS A 7 11.58 -0.18 -8.12
CA CYS A 7 11.47 -1.63 -8.08
C CYS A 7 10.08 -2.08 -7.64
N GLY A 8 9.51 -3.06 -8.33
CA GLY A 8 8.10 -3.47 -8.15
C GLY A 8 7.09 -2.61 -8.91
N LEU A 9 7.53 -1.57 -9.64
CA LEU A 9 6.72 -0.81 -10.60
C LEU A 9 7.35 -0.80 -11.99
N HIS A 10 8.52 -0.16 -12.11
CA HIS A 10 9.24 -0.01 -13.38
C HIS A 10 10.22 -1.16 -13.64
N GLN A 11 10.67 -1.81 -12.56
CA GLN A 11 11.68 -2.85 -12.59
C GLN A 11 11.20 -4.07 -11.82
N PRO A 12 11.61 -5.28 -12.22
CA PRO A 12 11.28 -6.50 -11.49
C PRO A 12 11.78 -6.47 -10.05
N LEU A 13 11.06 -7.15 -9.17
CA LEU A 13 11.51 -7.40 -7.80
C LEU A 13 12.62 -8.46 -7.78
N THR A 14 13.36 -8.50 -6.67
CA THR A 14 14.42 -9.48 -6.41
C THR A 14 14.29 -9.95 -4.97
N SER A 15 14.95 -11.05 -4.62
CA SER A 15 14.90 -11.57 -3.24
C SER A 15 15.43 -10.58 -2.20
N SER A 16 16.39 -9.69 -2.56
CA SER A 16 16.87 -8.66 -1.65
C SER A 16 15.80 -7.62 -1.33
N HIS A 17 14.92 -7.30 -2.28
CA HIS A 17 13.79 -6.40 -2.04
C HIS A 17 12.81 -6.97 -1.00
N PHE A 18 12.58 -8.29 -0.98
CA PHE A 18 11.74 -8.92 0.03
C PHE A 18 12.35 -8.83 1.44
N VAL A 19 13.67 -8.96 1.57
CA VAL A 19 14.33 -8.80 2.87
C VAL A 19 14.22 -7.36 3.37
N GLN A 20 14.45 -6.40 2.47
CA GLN A 20 14.40 -4.97 2.80
C GLN A 20 12.98 -4.50 3.13
N ALA A 21 11.98 -4.87 2.32
CA ALA A 21 10.58 -4.47 2.50
C ALA A 21 10.04 -4.79 3.90
N ARG A 22 10.38 -5.98 4.43
CA ARG A 22 10.02 -6.37 5.79
C ARG A 22 10.63 -5.45 6.85
N GLN A 23 11.90 -5.07 6.69
CA GLN A 23 12.58 -4.18 7.63
C GLN A 23 11.95 -2.79 7.59
N ASP A 24 11.70 -2.29 6.39
CA ASP A 24 11.09 -0.99 6.14
C ASP A 24 9.69 -0.91 6.74
N HIS A 25 8.84 -1.90 6.46
CA HIS A 25 7.50 -2.03 7.06
C HIS A 25 7.56 -2.05 8.59
N ASN A 26 8.46 -2.86 9.16
CA ASN A 26 8.57 -2.97 10.61
C ASN A 26 9.09 -1.70 11.30
N ASN A 27 9.69 -0.77 10.57
CA ASN A 27 10.14 0.53 11.07
C ASN A 27 9.06 1.62 10.98
N LEU A 28 7.96 1.40 10.25
CA LEU A 28 6.86 2.35 10.14
C LEU A 28 6.18 2.60 11.49
N PRO A 29 5.61 3.79 11.76
CA PRO A 29 4.88 4.04 13.00
C PRO A 29 3.61 3.16 13.08
N THR A 30 3.07 2.97 14.29
CA THR A 30 1.77 2.30 14.47
C THR A 30 0.61 3.27 14.24
N ASP A 31 -0.61 2.74 14.15
CA ASP A 31 -1.85 3.49 13.86
C ASP A 31 -2.07 4.72 14.77
N ASP A 32 -1.54 4.71 15.99
CA ASP A 32 -1.60 5.87 16.91
C ASP A 32 -1.00 7.16 16.31
N ALA A 33 -0.07 7.04 15.35
CA ALA A 33 0.52 8.18 14.66
C ALA A 33 -0.42 8.80 13.61
N LEU A 34 -1.45 8.07 13.14
CA LEU A 34 -2.38 8.54 12.11
C LEU A 34 -3.21 9.74 12.59
N LEU A 35 -3.61 9.74 13.86
CA LEU A 35 -4.44 10.81 14.44
C LEU A 35 -3.78 12.19 14.41
N GLN A 36 -2.44 12.25 14.49
CA GLN A 36 -1.69 13.51 14.40
C GLN A 36 -1.47 13.94 12.94
N VAL A 37 -1.31 12.98 12.03
CA VAL A 37 -1.07 13.23 10.61
C VAL A 37 -2.35 13.71 9.90
N GLU A 38 -3.49 13.06 10.17
CA GLU A 38 -4.74 13.33 9.45
C GLU A 38 -5.24 14.76 9.64
N LYS A 39 -5.07 15.35 10.83
CA LYS A 39 -5.67 16.65 11.12
C LYS A 39 -4.84 17.82 10.61
N GLU A 40 -3.54 17.83 10.88
CA GLU A 40 -2.70 19.02 10.61
C GLU A 40 -1.99 18.94 9.26
N VAL A 41 -1.59 17.74 8.84
CA VAL A 41 -0.79 17.55 7.63
C VAL A 41 -1.68 17.34 6.41
N LEU A 42 -2.74 16.54 6.55
CA LEU A 42 -3.63 16.27 5.41
C LEU A 42 -4.39 17.54 5.00
N GLU A 43 -4.99 18.29 5.94
CA GLU A 43 -5.70 19.53 5.62
C GLU A 43 -4.83 20.54 4.85
N LYS A 44 -3.55 20.65 5.21
CA LYS A 44 -2.61 21.60 4.61
C LYS A 44 -2.13 21.19 3.21
N HIS A 45 -1.93 19.90 2.96
CA HIS A 45 -1.24 19.41 1.76
C HIS A 45 -2.15 18.67 0.77
N LEU A 46 -3.35 18.24 1.18
CA LEU A 46 -4.24 17.41 0.37
C LEU A 46 -4.64 18.10 -0.94
N SER A 47 -4.91 19.41 -0.92
CA SER A 47 -5.36 20.12 -2.13
C SER A 47 -4.27 20.15 -3.21
N GLN A 48 -3.01 20.34 -2.82
CA GLN A 48 -1.85 20.40 -3.70
C GLN A 48 -1.49 19.00 -4.20
N LEU A 49 -1.53 17.99 -3.33
CA LEU A 49 -1.32 16.59 -3.72
C LEU A 49 -2.38 16.12 -4.73
N LYS A 50 -3.67 16.43 -4.50
CA LYS A 50 -4.74 16.15 -5.47
C LYS A 50 -4.49 16.82 -6.81
N GLN A 51 -4.09 18.09 -6.81
CA GLN A 51 -3.77 18.80 -8.05
C GLN A 51 -2.58 18.20 -8.79
N LEU A 52 -1.55 17.74 -8.07
CA LEU A 52 -0.39 17.07 -8.65
C LEU A 52 -0.81 15.77 -9.33
N PHE A 53 -1.55 14.89 -8.63
CA PHE A 53 -2.00 13.61 -9.20
C PHE A 53 -2.90 13.80 -10.41
N LYS A 54 -3.80 14.81 -10.36
CA LYS A 54 -4.67 15.16 -11.48
C LYS A 54 -3.93 15.70 -12.69
N ARG A 55 -2.90 16.51 -12.48
CA ARG A 55 -2.07 17.08 -13.57
C ARG A 55 -1.44 15.98 -14.42
N TYR A 56 -1.09 14.87 -13.78
CA TYR A 56 -0.44 13.71 -14.41
C TYR A 56 -1.41 12.58 -14.79
N ASP A 57 -2.73 12.76 -14.60
CA ASP A 57 -3.76 11.75 -14.87
C ASP A 57 -3.52 10.39 -14.19
N VAL A 58 -2.96 10.41 -12.97
CA VAL A 58 -2.59 9.20 -12.22
C VAL A 58 -3.49 8.91 -11.01
N GLU A 59 -4.52 9.71 -10.80
CA GLU A 59 -5.46 9.63 -9.66
C GLU A 59 -6.24 8.30 -9.57
N LYS A 60 -6.24 7.49 -10.64
CA LYS A 60 -6.82 6.14 -10.67
C LYS A 60 -5.78 5.03 -10.56
N LEU A 61 -4.49 5.37 -10.62
CA LEU A 61 -3.40 4.40 -10.55
C LEU A 61 -2.64 4.50 -9.24
N PHE A 62 -2.55 5.69 -8.67
CA PHE A 62 -1.80 5.93 -7.45
C PHE A 62 -2.60 6.71 -6.42
N ALA A 63 -2.31 6.45 -5.15
CA ALA A 63 -2.77 7.19 -3.99
C ALA A 63 -1.59 7.63 -3.13
N VAL A 64 -1.85 8.60 -2.25
CA VAL A 64 -0.93 8.98 -1.18
C VAL A 64 -1.13 7.98 -0.04
N TYR A 65 -0.08 7.29 0.34
CA TYR A 65 -0.08 6.35 1.46
C TYR A 65 0.37 7.06 2.73
N ILE A 66 -0.43 7.06 3.78
CA ILE A 66 0.04 7.52 5.09
C ILE A 66 0.91 6.42 5.69
N LEU A 67 2.17 6.70 5.97
CA LEU A 67 3.12 5.68 6.43
C LEU A 67 2.71 5.16 7.81
N HIS A 68 2.29 3.90 7.89
CA HIS A 68 1.97 3.21 9.15
C HIS A 68 1.98 1.68 8.99
N ARG A 69 2.12 0.97 10.11
CA ARG A 69 1.97 -0.48 10.20
C ARG A 69 0.92 -0.84 11.26
N HIS A 70 0.10 -1.83 10.97
CA HIS A 70 -0.80 -2.42 11.96
C HIS A 70 -0.09 -3.42 12.89
N PHE A 71 0.91 -4.13 12.38
CA PHE A 71 1.67 -5.14 13.11
C PHE A 71 3.05 -5.35 12.50
N LYS A 72 3.92 -6.05 13.24
CA LYS A 72 5.25 -6.46 12.75
C LYS A 72 5.17 -7.79 12.00
N ILE A 73 5.98 -7.91 10.95
CA ILE A 73 6.12 -9.12 10.15
C ILE A 73 7.32 -9.93 10.66
N SER A 74 7.15 -11.25 10.75
CA SER A 74 8.22 -12.19 11.13
C SER A 74 9.33 -12.26 10.08
N ASP A 75 10.52 -12.70 10.48
CA ASP A 75 11.65 -12.89 9.56
C ASP A 75 11.32 -13.95 8.50
N GLY A 76 11.69 -13.68 7.25
CA GLY A 76 11.41 -14.59 6.13
C GLY A 76 10.00 -14.47 5.54
N PHE A 77 9.20 -13.51 5.98
CA PHE A 77 7.85 -13.26 5.45
C PHE A 77 7.67 -11.82 4.99
N ASN A 78 6.70 -11.61 4.10
CA ASN A 78 6.24 -10.29 3.65
C ASN A 78 4.71 -10.22 3.56
N LEU A 79 4.18 -9.00 3.53
CA LEU A 79 2.75 -8.76 3.28
C LEU A 79 2.46 -8.72 1.78
N VAL A 80 1.56 -9.60 1.36
CA VAL A 80 1.14 -9.71 -0.04
C VAL A 80 -0.38 -9.74 -0.14
N GLY A 81 -0.92 -8.73 -0.82
CA GLY A 81 -2.33 -8.54 -1.08
C GLY A 81 -2.78 -9.21 -2.37
N ARG A 82 -3.94 -9.87 -2.32
CA ARG A 82 -4.59 -10.45 -3.51
C ARG A 82 -6.08 -10.16 -3.50
N ILE A 83 -6.65 -10.10 -4.69
CA ILE A 83 -8.11 -10.09 -4.83
C ILE A 83 -8.64 -11.51 -4.58
N ILE A 84 -9.71 -11.60 -3.80
CA ILE A 84 -10.54 -12.79 -3.64
C ILE A 84 -11.96 -12.41 -4.00
N ILE A 85 -12.64 -13.30 -4.72
CA ILE A 85 -14.06 -13.16 -5.02
C ILE A 85 -14.80 -14.23 -4.21
N LEU A 86 -15.70 -13.83 -3.32
CA LEU A 86 -16.58 -14.70 -2.54
C LEU A 86 -18.01 -14.18 -2.67
N ASP A 87 -18.95 -15.03 -3.08
CA ASP A 87 -20.37 -14.68 -3.23
C ASP A 87 -20.59 -13.36 -4.02
N GLU A 88 -19.91 -13.24 -5.17
CA GLU A 88 -19.95 -12.06 -6.05
C GLU A 88 -19.40 -10.76 -5.42
N CYS A 89 -18.85 -10.83 -4.21
CA CYS A 89 -18.21 -9.72 -3.52
C CYS A 89 -16.69 -9.78 -3.70
N TYR A 90 -16.09 -8.62 -3.95
CA TYR A 90 -14.65 -8.45 -4.05
C TYR A 90 -14.06 -8.14 -2.68
N PHE A 91 -13.02 -8.89 -2.34
CA PHE A 91 -12.22 -8.72 -1.14
C PHE A 91 -10.78 -8.50 -1.55
N TYR A 92 -10.07 -7.64 -0.84
CA TYR A 92 -8.61 -7.59 -0.93
C TYR A 92 -8.01 -8.10 0.35
N TRP A 93 -7.36 -9.25 0.23
CA TRP A 93 -6.78 -9.97 1.36
C TRP A 93 -5.27 -9.82 1.34
N THR A 94 -4.75 -9.04 2.29
CA THR A 94 -3.33 -8.93 2.56
C THR A 94 -2.94 -9.91 3.64
N ARG A 95 -1.94 -10.75 3.36
CA ARG A 95 -1.51 -11.82 4.26
C ARG A 95 0.01 -11.94 4.29
N THR A 96 0.52 -12.58 5.32
CA THR A 96 1.93 -12.95 5.39
C THR A 96 2.23 -14.12 4.44
N VAL A 97 3.22 -13.97 3.58
CA VAL A 97 3.69 -15.00 2.64
C VAL A 97 5.19 -15.19 2.83
N ALA A 98 5.65 -16.44 2.79
CA ALA A 98 7.05 -16.78 2.99
C ALA A 98 7.88 -16.39 1.75
N ASN A 99 9.05 -15.78 1.97
CA ASN A 99 9.87 -15.21 0.90
C ASN A 99 10.38 -16.24 -0.10
N ASP A 100 10.61 -17.47 0.34
CA ASP A 100 11.02 -18.60 -0.49
C ASP A 100 9.91 -19.12 -1.41
N THR A 101 8.65 -18.80 -1.10
CA THR A 101 7.47 -19.10 -1.94
C THR A 101 7.09 -17.96 -2.88
N LEU A 102 7.67 -16.76 -2.71
CA LEU A 102 7.36 -15.61 -3.56
C LEU A 102 8.06 -15.71 -4.90
N ASN A 103 7.25 -15.79 -5.97
CA ASN A 103 7.74 -15.61 -7.32
C ASN A 103 7.78 -14.12 -7.66
N SER A 104 8.99 -13.55 -7.83
CA SER A 104 9.17 -12.14 -8.15
C SER A 104 8.58 -11.69 -9.49
N GLY A 105 8.24 -12.63 -10.39
CA GLY A 105 7.51 -12.35 -11.63
C GLY A 105 5.99 -12.30 -11.47
N GLU A 106 5.47 -12.72 -10.32
CA GLU A 106 4.03 -12.80 -10.03
C GLU A 106 3.60 -11.84 -8.90
N VAL A 107 4.51 -10.98 -8.45
CA VAL A 107 4.21 -9.93 -7.48
C VAL A 107 4.76 -8.59 -7.95
N CYS A 108 4.04 -7.53 -7.62
CA CYS A 108 4.46 -6.15 -7.79
C CYS A 108 4.42 -5.39 -6.46
N GLY A 109 5.05 -4.22 -6.41
CA GLY A 109 4.99 -3.37 -5.22
C GLY A 109 3.61 -2.73 -5.11
N ARG A 110 3.08 -2.68 -3.89
CA ARG A 110 1.77 -2.09 -3.58
C ARG A 110 1.91 -0.77 -2.84
N LYS A 111 2.66 -0.77 -1.74
CA LYS A 111 2.95 0.42 -0.94
C LYS A 111 4.44 0.68 -0.95
N PHE A 112 4.82 1.94 -1.06
CA PHE A 112 6.21 2.37 -1.24
C PHE A 112 6.56 3.47 -0.25
N ILE A 113 7.78 3.36 0.30
CA ILE A 113 8.41 4.38 1.13
C ILE A 113 9.52 5.08 0.34
N PHE A 114 9.83 6.32 0.70
CA PHE A 114 10.94 7.04 0.09
C PHE A 114 12.16 7.08 1.02
N ASP A 115 13.28 6.54 0.54
CA ASP A 115 14.59 6.68 1.19
C ASP A 115 15.48 7.65 0.42
N LYS A 116 16.13 8.59 1.11
CA LYS A 116 16.95 9.63 0.48
C LYS A 116 18.17 9.09 -0.28
N ARG A 117 18.63 7.86 0.02
CA ARG A 117 19.80 7.25 -0.62
C ARG A 117 19.42 6.28 -1.72
N GLN A 118 18.33 5.54 -1.53
CA GLN A 118 17.90 4.43 -2.39
C GLN A 118 16.72 4.80 -3.30
N GLY A 119 16.01 5.88 -3.02
CA GLY A 119 14.79 6.27 -3.74
C GLY A 119 13.56 5.54 -3.20
N TRP A 120 12.60 5.25 -4.08
CA TRP A 120 11.37 4.55 -3.72
C TRP A 120 11.60 3.06 -3.52
N LEU A 121 11.18 2.55 -2.36
CA LEU A 121 11.31 1.15 -1.96
C LEU A 121 9.93 0.57 -1.64
N PRO A 122 9.57 -0.62 -2.14
CA PRO A 122 8.33 -1.28 -1.76
C PRO A 122 8.42 -1.79 -0.31
N CYS A 123 7.34 -1.63 0.46
CA CYS A 123 7.21 -2.18 1.81
C CYS A 123 6.02 -3.17 1.95
N GLU A 124 5.09 -3.15 1.00
CA GLU A 124 4.03 -4.16 0.85
C GLU A 124 3.86 -4.52 -0.64
N PHE A 125 3.34 -5.71 -0.91
CA PHE A 125 3.24 -6.26 -2.27
C PHE A 125 1.81 -6.61 -2.66
N HIS A 126 1.59 -6.74 -3.97
CA HIS A 126 0.37 -7.25 -4.56
C HIS A 126 0.68 -8.47 -5.44
N GLU A 127 -0.17 -9.50 -5.39
CA GLU A 127 -0.14 -10.62 -6.33
C GLU A 127 -0.69 -10.19 -7.69
N GLY A 128 0.15 -10.29 -8.71
CA GLY A 128 -0.17 -9.87 -10.06
C GLY A 128 0.96 -9.08 -10.70
N SER A 129 0.74 -8.71 -11.95
CA SER A 129 1.67 -7.87 -12.70
C SER A 129 1.69 -6.45 -12.14
N ALA A 130 2.80 -5.75 -12.34
CA ALA A 130 2.85 -4.31 -12.13
C ALA A 130 1.84 -3.60 -13.06
N PRO A 131 1.32 -2.41 -12.67
CA PRO A 131 0.43 -1.64 -13.54
C PRO A 131 1.10 -1.27 -14.87
N ASP A 132 0.28 -1.10 -15.90
CA ASP A 132 0.76 -0.50 -17.15
C ASP A 132 1.06 0.99 -16.92
N LEU A 133 2.34 1.33 -16.95
CA LEU A 133 2.84 2.70 -16.79
C LEU A 133 3.11 3.39 -18.14
N SER A 134 2.74 2.79 -19.28
CA SER A 134 3.00 3.35 -20.61
C SER A 134 2.41 4.75 -20.84
N LYS A 135 1.36 5.08 -20.09
CA LYS A 135 0.67 6.38 -20.14
C LYS A 135 1.04 7.32 -18.99
N VAL A 136 1.85 6.85 -18.03
CA VAL A 136 2.27 7.65 -16.89
C VAL A 136 3.52 8.44 -17.29
N ASP A 137 3.43 9.76 -17.24
CA ASP A 137 4.61 10.62 -17.41
C ASP A 137 5.58 10.36 -16.25
N GLN A 138 6.85 10.06 -16.56
CA GLN A 138 7.87 9.78 -15.56
C GLN A 138 8.14 10.97 -14.65
N GLU A 139 7.87 12.19 -15.13
CA GLU A 139 8.03 13.42 -14.35
C GLU A 139 7.09 13.45 -13.13
N PHE A 140 6.00 12.69 -13.14
CA PHE A 140 5.12 12.51 -11.97
C PHE A 140 5.91 12.08 -10.73
N PHE A 141 6.73 11.03 -10.84
CA PHE A 141 7.48 10.50 -9.70
C PHE A 141 8.52 11.51 -9.21
N HIS A 142 9.12 12.27 -10.12
CA HIS A 142 10.06 13.34 -9.78
C HIS A 142 9.35 14.47 -9.01
N GLU A 143 8.27 15.02 -9.55
CA GLU A 143 7.50 16.09 -8.91
C GLU A 143 6.91 15.66 -7.56
N PHE A 144 6.37 14.43 -7.47
CA PHE A 144 5.84 13.91 -6.22
C PHE A 144 6.94 13.79 -5.17
N THR A 145 8.09 13.21 -5.52
CA THR A 145 9.25 13.10 -4.63
C THR A 145 9.73 14.47 -4.17
N LYS A 146 9.89 15.40 -5.11
CA LYS A 146 10.31 16.77 -4.82
C LYS A 146 9.34 17.45 -3.85
N TYR A 147 8.04 17.32 -4.10
CA TYR A 147 7.02 17.89 -3.22
C TYR A 147 7.14 17.33 -1.79
N LEU A 148 7.31 16.01 -1.63
CA LEU A 148 7.47 15.41 -0.31
C LEU A 148 8.75 15.89 0.39
N VAL A 149 9.87 15.99 -0.33
CA VAL A 149 11.15 16.44 0.23
C VAL A 149 11.11 17.92 0.62
N ASP A 150 10.61 18.79 -0.25
CA ASP A 150 10.57 20.24 -0.01
C ASP A 150 9.65 20.64 1.15
N ASN A 151 8.67 19.78 1.48
CA ASN A 151 7.72 19.99 2.57
C ASN A 151 8.00 19.12 3.81
N ASP A 152 9.11 18.38 3.84
CA ASP A 152 9.51 17.48 4.93
C ASP A 152 8.46 16.38 5.26
N LEU A 153 7.83 15.85 4.22
CA LEU A 153 6.73 14.86 4.31
C LEU A 153 7.18 13.42 4.06
N THR A 154 8.47 13.16 3.82
CA THR A 154 8.96 11.81 3.45
C THR A 154 8.84 10.78 4.58
N SER A 155 8.74 11.22 5.84
CA SER A 155 8.46 10.35 6.99
C SER A 155 6.96 10.18 7.28
N THR A 156 6.10 10.85 6.51
CA THR A 156 4.65 10.90 6.74
C THR A 156 3.89 10.25 5.60
N PHE A 157 4.31 10.51 4.35
CA PHE A 157 3.65 10.02 3.16
C PHE A 157 4.57 9.14 2.32
N GLY A 158 3.96 8.11 1.75
CA GLY A 158 4.49 7.26 0.70
C GLY A 158 3.58 7.25 -0.52
N LEU A 159 3.87 6.32 -1.42
CA LEU A 159 3.08 6.08 -2.62
C LEU A 159 2.35 4.74 -2.47
N GLU A 160 1.09 4.69 -2.88
CA GLU A 160 0.36 3.44 -3.03
C GLU A 160 -0.09 3.26 -4.48
N TYR A 161 0.12 2.07 -5.01
CA TYR A 161 -0.51 1.60 -6.25
C TYR A 161 -1.96 1.17 -5.96
N ILE A 162 -2.92 1.73 -6.67
CA ILE A 162 -4.32 1.34 -6.56
C ILE A 162 -4.59 0.16 -7.49
N VAL A 163 -4.84 -1.01 -6.92
CA VAL A 163 -5.31 -2.17 -7.68
C VAL A 163 -6.67 -1.83 -8.32
N PRO A 164 -6.82 -1.93 -9.66
CA PRO A 164 -7.99 -1.42 -10.39
C PRO A 164 -9.34 -1.91 -9.85
N GLU A 165 -9.41 -3.16 -9.40
CA GLU A 165 -10.59 -3.78 -8.84
C GLU A 165 -11.07 -3.08 -7.55
N LEU A 166 -10.19 -2.37 -6.85
CA LEU A 166 -10.51 -1.61 -5.64
C LEU A 166 -11.10 -0.23 -5.91
N LEU A 167 -10.95 0.33 -7.12
CA LEU A 167 -11.44 1.68 -7.44
C LEU A 167 -12.97 1.80 -7.42
N ILE A 168 -13.67 0.66 -7.50
CA ILE A 168 -15.13 0.60 -7.65
C ILE A 168 -15.81 0.46 -6.27
N LEU A 169 -15.05 0.36 -5.19
CA LEU A 169 -15.55 -0.08 -3.89
C LEU A 169 -15.26 0.97 -2.82
N ASP A 170 -16.30 1.34 -2.06
CA ASP A 170 -16.10 1.97 -0.76
C ASP A 170 -15.58 0.90 0.20
N MET A 171 -14.31 0.98 0.61
CA MET A 171 -13.66 -0.09 1.36
C MET A 171 -13.57 0.20 2.86
N LEU A 172 -13.85 -0.81 3.67
CA LEU A 172 -13.55 -0.89 5.10
C LEU A 172 -12.36 -1.83 5.30
N GLU A 173 -11.36 -1.38 6.07
CA GLU A 173 -10.23 -2.22 6.47
C GLU A 173 -10.50 -2.94 7.79
N ILE A 174 -10.23 -4.23 7.82
CA ILE A 174 -10.39 -5.10 8.99
C ILE A 174 -9.08 -5.82 9.26
N ILE A 175 -8.55 -5.66 10.47
CA ILE A 175 -7.37 -6.38 10.95
C ILE A 175 -7.82 -7.72 11.54
N LEU A 176 -7.31 -8.82 10.99
CA LEU A 176 -7.60 -10.18 11.46
C LEU A 176 -6.57 -10.66 12.50
N PRO A 177 -6.95 -11.55 13.43
CA PRO A 177 -6.06 -12.02 14.51
C PRO A 177 -4.77 -12.70 14.04
N ASN A 178 -4.74 -13.19 12.81
CA ASN A 178 -3.59 -13.87 12.20
C ASN A 178 -2.65 -12.92 11.44
N CYS A 179 -2.66 -11.61 11.78
CA CYS A 179 -1.83 -10.62 11.09
C CYS A 179 -2.12 -10.57 9.58
N ALA A 180 -3.41 -10.69 9.23
CA ALA A 180 -3.91 -10.44 7.89
C ALA A 180 -4.80 -9.20 7.90
N LEU A 181 -4.88 -8.51 6.77
CA LEU A 181 -5.75 -7.37 6.55
C LEU A 181 -6.77 -7.74 5.48
N LEU A 182 -8.01 -7.34 5.70
CA LEU A 182 -9.09 -7.55 4.76
C LEU A 182 -9.72 -6.19 4.44
N LEU A 183 -9.62 -5.77 3.18
CA LEU A 183 -10.44 -4.68 2.68
C LEU A 183 -11.74 -5.28 2.14
N VAL A 184 -12.87 -4.78 2.62
CA VAL A 184 -14.22 -5.23 2.24
C VAL A 184 -15.07 -4.06 1.79
N GLN A 185 -15.92 -4.28 0.79
CA GLN A 185 -16.87 -3.24 0.38
C GLN A 185 -17.87 -2.96 1.51
N ILE A 186 -18.06 -1.69 1.88
CA ILE A 186 -18.97 -1.25 2.95
C ILE A 186 -20.39 -1.78 2.72
N ALA A 187 -20.88 -1.77 1.48
CA ALA A 187 -22.20 -2.30 1.14
C ALA A 187 -22.35 -3.82 1.39
N SER A 188 -21.23 -4.56 1.35
CA SER A 188 -21.18 -6.00 1.64
C SER A 188 -21.09 -6.29 3.15
N VAL A 189 -20.74 -5.29 3.98
CA VAL A 189 -20.85 -5.36 5.44
C VAL A 189 -22.30 -5.12 5.86
N ARG A 190 -23.21 -5.96 5.38
CA ARG A 190 -24.40 -6.26 6.17
C ARG A 190 -23.90 -7.18 7.28
N LEU A 191 -23.55 -6.59 8.43
CA LEU A 191 -23.57 -7.32 9.70
C LEU A 191 -24.98 -7.89 9.84
N LYS A 192 -25.22 -9.08 9.28
CA LYS A 192 -26.28 -9.93 9.80
C LYS A 192 -25.90 -10.10 11.26
N ASP A 193 -26.80 -9.70 12.16
CA ASP A 193 -26.78 -9.98 13.59
C ASP A 193 -26.57 -11.48 13.84
N THR A 194 -25.35 -11.93 13.63
CA THR A 194 -24.88 -13.28 13.91
C THR A 194 -23.86 -13.11 15.02
N THR A 195 -24.41 -12.72 16.17
CA THR A 195 -23.88 -13.19 17.44
C THR A 195 -23.92 -14.72 17.39
N SER A 196 -22.86 -15.35 16.88
CA SER A 196 -22.59 -16.74 17.25
C SER A 196 -22.17 -16.69 18.73
N LYS A 197 -23.08 -17.08 19.61
CA LYS A 197 -22.73 -17.49 20.97
C LYS A 197 -21.90 -18.76 20.84
N ASN A 198 -20.61 -18.62 20.60
CA ASN A 198 -19.65 -19.69 20.84
C ASN A 198 -19.30 -19.64 22.33
N GLY A 199 -20.23 -20.10 23.17
CA GLY A 199 -20.06 -20.23 24.60
C GLY A 199 -20.91 -21.38 25.10
N TRP A 200 -20.25 -22.44 25.55
CA TRP A 200 -20.84 -23.60 26.20
C TRP A 200 -21.48 -23.19 27.55
N THR A 201 -22.72 -23.64 27.79
CA THR A 201 -23.23 -24.07 29.10
C THR A 201 -24.11 -25.29 28.87
#